data_AF-A0A5C7B603-F1
#
_entry.id   AF-A0A5C7B603-F1
#
_cell.length_a   1.000
_cell.length_b   1.000
_cell.length_c   1.000
_cell.angle_alpha   90.00
_cell.angle_beta   90.00
_cell.angle_gamma   90.00
#
_symmetry.space_group_name_H-M   'P 1'
#
loop_
_entity.id
_entity.type
_entity.pdbx_description
1 polymer ?
#
loop_
_entity_poly.entity_id
_entity_poly.type
_entity_poly.pdbx_seq_one_letter_code
_entity_poly.pdbx_strand_id
1 'polypeptide(L)' 'MSKTFYKLLSFFFGIFCFGGIKQTYRVLTSSAPDIVSKRTYLTIMALLITGAFLSLTIYFYRKGTNKH' A
#
# COMPACT_ATOMS: atom_id res chain seq x y z
N MET A 1 -19.80 -1.03 -13.27
CA MET A 1 -18.71 -0.12 -12.80
C MET A 1 -17.96 0.40 -14.02
N SER A 2 -17.66 1.70 -14.09
CA SER A 2 -17.01 2.32 -15.25
C SER A 2 -15.50 2.02 -15.31
N LYS A 3 -14.92 1.92 -16.52
CA LYS A 3 -13.46 1.80 -16.72
C LYS A 3 -12.70 2.97 -16.09
N THR A 4 -13.29 4.17 -16.10
CA THR A 4 -12.76 5.36 -15.42
C THR A 4 -12.70 5.18 -13.92
N PHE A 5 -13.71 4.54 -13.32
CA PHE A 5 -13.73 4.26 -11.88
C PHE A 5 -12.57 3.33 -11.48
N TYR A 6 -12.29 2.27 -12.24
CA TYR A 6 -11.17 1.37 -11.95
C TYR A 6 -9.80 2.04 -12.10
N LYS A 7 -9.62 2.91 -13.10
CA LYS A 7 -8.40 3.71 -13.25
C LYS A 7 -8.20 4.69 -12.09
N LEU A 8 -9.27 5.36 -11.67
CA LEU A 8 -9.23 6.28 -10.52
C LEU A 8 -8.85 5.52 -9.24
N LEU A 9 -9.45 4.34 -9.05
CA LEU A 9 -9.20 3.50 -7.90
C LEU A 9 -7.75 2.98 -7.88
N SER A 10 -7.20 2.54 -9.03
CA SER A 10 -5.79 2.15 -9.09
C SER A 10 -4.84 3.31 -8.79
N PHE A 11 -5.19 4.53 -9.20
CA PHE A 11 -4.40 5.73 -8.89
C PHE A 11 -4.36 6.01 -7.39
N PHE A 12 -5.51 5.98 -6.71
CA PHE A 12 -5.57 6.16 -5.26
C PHE A 12 -4.80 5.08 -4.49
N PHE A 13 -4.96 3.80 -4.86
CA PHE A 13 -4.20 2.72 -4.22
C PHE A 13 -2.69 2.82 -4.48
N GLY A 14 -2.28 3.30 -5.66
CA GLY A 14 -0.88 3.59 -5.95
C GLY A 14 -0.31 4.66 -5.03
N ILE A 15 -1.04 5.76 -4.79
CA ILE A 15 -0.64 6.80 -3.83
C ILE A 15 -0.57 6.25 -2.40
N PHE A 16 -1.54 5.43 -1.99
CA PHE A 16 -1.51 4.80 -0.66
C PHE A 16 -0.30 3.89 -0.47
N CYS A 17 0.20 3.26 -1.54
CA CYS A 17 1.43 2.46 -1.50
C CYS A 17 2.65 3.31 -1.10
N PHE A 18 2.77 4.55 -1.60
CA PHE A 18 3.83 5.48 -1.17
C PHE A 18 3.70 5.85 0.32
N GLY A 19 2.47 6.03 0.81
CA GLY A 19 2.19 6.22 2.24
C GLY A 19 2.64 5.04 3.09
N GLY A 20 2.39 3.81 2.62
CA GLY A 20 2.83 2.57 3.26
C GLY A 20 4.35 2.46 3.34
N ILE A 21 5.06 2.81 2.27
CA ILE A 21 6.54 2.83 2.25
C ILE A 21 7.08 3.84 3.27
N LYS A 22 6.55 5.08 3.28
CA LYS A 22 6.94 6.11 4.25
C LYS A 22 6.71 5.64 5.70
N GLN A 23 5.59 4.98 5.96
CA GLN A 23 5.28 4.46 7.29
C GLN A 23 6.21 3.31 7.69
N THR A 24 6.53 2.42 6.75
CA THR A 24 7.50 1.33 6.97
C THR A 24 8.87 1.89 7.32
N TYR A 25 9.32 2.91 6.59
CA TYR A 25 10.57 3.62 6.89
C TYR A 25 10.55 4.27 8.28
N ARG A 26 9.42 4.89 8.66
CA ARG A 26 9.23 5.48 10.00
C ARG A 26 9.34 4.42 11.10
N VAL A 27 8.73 3.25 10.92
CA VAL A 27 8.80 2.15 11.90
C VAL A 27 10.22 1.62 12.05
N LEU A 28 10.95 1.49 10.93
CA LEU A 28 12.32 0.99 10.92
C LEU A 28 13.31 1.95 11.60
N THR A 29 13.14 3.27 11.36
CA THR A 29 14.07 4.31 11.83
C THR A 29 13.69 4.95 13.16
N SER A 30 12.45 4.75 13.63
CA SER A 30 12.01 5.35 14.89
C SER A 30 12.67 4.69 16.10
N SER A 31 13.14 5.53 17.02
CA SER A 31 13.69 5.16 18.32
C SER A 31 12.66 5.17 19.45
N ALA A 32 11.37 5.36 19.13
CA ALA A 32 10.32 5.41 20.14
C ALA A 32 10.16 4.02 20.82
N PRO A 33 10.16 3.94 22.17
CA PRO A 33 10.21 2.67 22.89
C PRO A 33 9.02 1.74 22.63
N ASP A 34 7.85 2.30 22.33
CA ASP A 34 6.63 1.59 21.89
C ASP A 34 6.79 0.95 20.50
N ILE A 35 7.62 1.52 19.63
CA ILE A 35 7.91 1.03 18.29
C ILE A 35 9.07 0.03 18.31
N VAL A 36 10.14 0.29 19.07
CA VAL A 36 11.32 -0.58 19.11
C VAL A 36 10.97 -1.98 19.62
N SER A 37 10.20 -2.06 20.71
CA SER A 37 9.77 -3.33 21.32
C SER A 37 8.91 -4.20 20.40
N LYS A 38 8.21 -3.59 19.42
CA LYS A 38 7.31 -4.27 18.48
C LYS A 38 7.71 -4.08 17.03
N ARG A 39 8.96 -3.66 16.76
CA ARG A 39 9.41 -3.21 15.44
C ARG A 39 9.18 -4.28 14.38
N THR A 40 9.58 -5.53 14.67
CA THR A 40 9.41 -6.67 13.75
C THR A 40 7.95 -6.87 13.35
N TYR A 41 7.03 -6.86 14.33
CA TYR A 41 5.59 -7.01 14.08
C TYR A 41 5.03 -5.85 13.25
N LEU A 42 5.37 -4.61 13.63
CA LEU A 42 4.91 -3.40 12.92
C LEU A 42 5.45 -3.34 11.49
N THR A 43 6.70 -3.75 11.26
CA THR A 43 7.29 -3.82 9.92
C THR A 43 6.61 -4.88 9.06
N ILE A 44 6.35 -6.08 9.60
CA ILE A 44 5.61 -7.13 8.86
C ILE A 44 4.21 -6.63 8.47
N MET A 45 3.49 -5.99 9.41
CA MET A 45 2.16 -5.43 9.12
C MET A 45 2.22 -4.33 8.07
N ALA A 46 3.20 -3.43 8.16
CA ALA A 46 3.38 -2.36 7.18
C ALA A 46 3.71 -2.91 5.78
N LEU A 47 4.53 -3.96 5.68
CA LEU A 47 4.83 -4.65 4.42
C LEU A 47 3.60 -5.37 3.85
N LEU A 48 2.82 -6.07 4.68
CA LEU A 48 1.59 -6.73 4.25
C LEU A 48 0.55 -5.73 3.71
N ILE A 49 0.35 -4.61 4.39
CA ILE A 49 -0.57 -3.55 3.95
C ILE A 49 -0.09 -2.91 2.65
N THR A 50 1.22 -2.62 2.55
CA THR A 50 1.82 -2.08 1.32
C THR A 50 1.67 -3.05 0.15
N GLY A 51 1.91 -4.34 0.39
CA GLY A 51 1.69 -5.41 -0.58
C GLY A 51 0.24 -5.52 -1.03
N ALA A 52 -0.71 -5.44 -0.10
CA ALA A 52 -2.15 -5.46 -0.41
C ALA A 52 -2.56 -4.27 -1.29
N PHE A 53 -2.09 -3.06 -0.98
CA PHE A 53 -2.34 -1.89 -1.83
C PHE A 53 -1.71 -2.02 -3.21
N LEU A 54 -0.50 -2.59 -3.31
CA LEU A 54 0.14 -2.86 -4.60
C LEU A 54 -0.66 -3.89 -5.41
N SER A 55 -1.10 -4.99 -4.79
CA SER A 55 -1.94 -5.99 -5.44
C SER A 55 -3.26 -5.42 -5.93
N LEU A 56 -3.93 -4.60 -5.12
CA LEU A 56 -5.17 -3.91 -5.50
C LEU A 56 -4.93 -2.91 -6.64
N THR A 57 -3.82 -2.16 -6.59
CA THR A 57 -3.42 -1.25 -7.67
C THR A 57 -3.28 -1.99 -8.99
N ILE A 58 -2.54 -3.11 -9.01
CA ILE A 58 -2.35 -3.93 -10.21
C ILE A 58 -3.68 -4.53 -10.68
N TYR A 59 -4.50 -5.03 -9.76
CA TYR A 59 -5.80 -5.61 -10.07
C TYR A 59 -6.73 -4.59 -10.73
N PHE A 60 -6.91 -3.42 -10.13
CA PHE A 60 -7.78 -2.38 -10.67
C PHE A 60 -7.22 -1.75 -11.94
N TYR A 61 -5.90 -1.62 -12.05
CA TYR A 61 -5.27 -1.17 -13.29
C TYR A 61 -5.58 -2.14 -14.43
N ARG A 62 -5.31 -3.44 -14.25
CA ARG A 62 -5.65 -4.49 -15.25
C ARG A 62 -7.14 -4.48 -15.60
N LYS A 63 -8.02 -4.29 -14.61
CA LYS A 63 -9.48 -4.25 -14.83
C LYS A 63 -9.94 -2.99 -15.54
N GLY A 64 -9.25 -1.86 -15.34
CA GLY A 64 -9.52 -0.59 -16.03
C GLY A 64 -8.89 -0.49 -17.43
N THR A 65 -7.86 -1.29 -17.73
CA THR A 65 -7.21 -1.35 -19.05
C THR A 65 -7.73 -2.46 -19.95
N ASN A 66 -8.23 -3.57 -19.40
CA ASN A 66 -8.80 -4.64 -20.21
C ASN A 66 -10.01 -4.14 -21.02
N LYS A 67 -9.80 -4.06 -22.33
CA LYS A 67 -10.85 -3.89 -23.33
C LYS A 67 -11.50 -5.27 -23.56
N HIS A 68 -12.38 -5.68 -22.65
CA HIS A 68 -13.61 -6.33 -23.11
C HIS A 68 -14.71 -5.28 -23.16
#